data_AF-A0A2V9W716-F1
#
_entry.id   AF-A0A2V9W716-F1
#
_cell.length_a   1.000
_cell.length_b   1.000
_cell.length_c   1.000
_cell.angle_alpha   90.00
_cell.angle_beta   90.00
_cell.angle_gamma   90.00
#
_symmetry.space_group_name_H-M   'P 1'
#
loop_
_entity.id
_entity.type
_entity.pdbx_description
1 polymer ?
#
loop_
_entity_poly.entity_id
_entity_poly.type
_entity_poly.pdbx_seq_one_letter_code
_entity_poly.pdbx_strand_id
1 'polypeptide(L)'
;MRGMVEPRQGAGTIVCEISSNNVANPLANALKRKEEHISELLDFRKILEPPLASRAATHASPDEIAEMEEILKRQEEKLRAGESAIAEDSEFHYTIALASGNSVVLKVLDILMDLLRDTRERTLQVEGRPQKSLAGHRRILAAIKRHDAEGARSSMRRHIEDVEEMVLHRI
;
A
#
# COMPACT_ATOMS: atom_id res chain seq x y z
N MET A 1 -24.49 21.68 3.69
CA MET A 1 -24.84 20.24 3.66
C MET A 1 -25.98 20.06 2.68
N ARG A 2 -25.72 19.49 1.51
CA ARG A 2 -26.75 19.21 0.49
C ARG A 2 -26.65 17.74 0.10
N GLY A 3 -27.76 17.03 0.24
CA GLY A 3 -28.02 15.72 -0.37
C GLY A 3 -28.23 14.59 0.65
N MET A 4 -29.35 13.89 0.50
CA MET A 4 -29.78 12.65 1.18
C MET A 4 -30.66 12.80 2.44
N VAL A 5 -31.84 13.40 2.28
CA VAL A 5 -33.03 12.89 2.99
C VAL A 5 -34.23 13.03 2.05
N GLU A 6 -34.91 11.92 1.74
CA GLU A 6 -36.26 11.97 1.17
C GLU A 6 -37.27 11.92 2.32
N PRO A 7 -38.19 12.89 2.43
CA PRO A 7 -39.23 12.84 3.45
C PRO A 7 -40.35 11.88 3.01
N ARG A 8 -40.59 10.82 3.78
CA ARG A 8 -41.82 10.04 3.75
C ARG A 8 -42.53 10.19 5.09
N GLN A 9 -43.70 10.82 5.09
CA GLN A 9 -44.55 10.88 6.29
C GLN A 9 -45.13 9.49 6.59
N GLY A 10 -45.00 9.03 7.85
CA GLY A 10 -45.85 7.98 8.41
C GLY A 10 -45.22 6.62 8.71
N ALA A 11 -43.93 6.41 8.44
CA ALA A 11 -43.21 5.21 8.89
C ALA A 11 -41.93 5.66 9.60
N GLY A 12 -41.70 5.18 10.83
CA GLY A 12 -40.53 5.56 11.63
C GLY A 12 -39.19 5.31 10.92
N THR A 13 -38.11 5.75 11.56
CA THR A 13 -36.73 5.60 11.05
C THR A 13 -36.43 4.13 10.76
N ILE A 14 -36.39 3.76 9.48
CA ILE A 14 -35.84 2.47 9.05
C ILE A 14 -34.34 2.65 8.94
N VAL A 15 -33.58 1.95 9.77
CA VAL A 15 -32.13 1.83 9.62
C VAL A 15 -31.88 0.93 8.42
N CYS A 16 -31.55 1.52 7.28
CA CYS A 16 -31.03 0.76 6.16
C CYS A 16 -29.64 0.24 6.55
N GLU A 17 -29.46 -1.08 6.57
CA GLU A 17 -28.13 -1.68 6.61
C GLU A 17 -27.32 -1.14 5.43
N ILE A 18 -26.27 -0.40 5.74
CA ILE A 18 -25.28 0.03 4.75
C ILE A 18 -24.57 -1.23 4.31
N SER A 19 -24.91 -1.76 3.14
CA SER A 19 -24.12 -2.78 2.50
C SER A 19 -22.76 -2.17 2.13
N SER A 20 -21.72 -2.62 2.83
CA SER A 20 -20.37 -2.05 2.88
C SER A 20 -19.57 -2.04 1.58
N ASN A 21 -20.18 -2.20 0.41
CA ASN A 21 -19.43 -2.51 -0.81
C ASN A 21 -19.31 -1.40 -1.86
N ASN A 22 -19.77 -0.17 -1.62
CA ASN A 22 -19.44 0.94 -2.54
C ASN A 22 -19.69 2.37 -2.01
N VAL A 23 -19.72 2.58 -0.69
CA VAL A 23 -19.65 3.95 -0.17
C VAL A 23 -18.18 4.35 -0.17
N ALA A 24 -17.77 5.07 -1.21
CA ALA A 24 -16.43 5.62 -1.31
C ALA A 24 -16.05 6.29 0.03
N ASN A 25 -14.93 5.87 0.61
CA ASN A 25 -14.53 6.25 1.95
C ASN A 25 -14.42 7.78 2.05
N PRO A 26 -15.20 8.46 2.92
CA PRO A 26 -15.20 9.92 3.00
C PRO A 26 -13.82 10.53 3.27
N LEU A 27 -12.96 9.83 4.01
CA LEU A 27 -11.58 10.27 4.26
C LEU A 27 -10.72 10.14 3.00
N ALA A 28 -10.76 8.98 2.33
CA ALA A 28 -10.03 8.79 1.07
C ALA A 28 -10.47 9.79 -0.01
N ASN A 29 -11.78 10.09 -0.10
CA ASN A 29 -12.32 11.09 -1.01
C ASN A 29 -11.93 12.53 -0.66
N ALA A 30 -11.81 12.85 0.63
CA ALA A 30 -11.34 14.16 1.08
C ALA A 30 -9.87 14.39 0.71
N LEU A 31 -9.07 13.33 0.78
CA LEU A 31 -7.65 13.30 0.40
C LEU A 31 -7.48 13.39 -1.14
N LYS A 32 -8.19 12.54 -1.91
CA LYS A 32 -8.17 12.53 -3.39
C LYS A 32 -8.58 13.85 -4.09
N ARG A 33 -9.30 14.76 -3.41
CA ARG A 33 -9.85 15.99 -4.03
C ARG A 33 -8.83 17.12 -4.18
N LYS A 34 -7.65 17.01 -3.56
CA LYS A 34 -6.51 17.87 -3.90
C LYS A 34 -5.64 17.10 -4.88
N GLU A 35 -5.04 17.80 -5.85
CA GLU A 35 -3.86 17.28 -6.54
C GLU A 35 -2.80 17.00 -5.47
N GLU A 36 -2.83 15.82 -4.87
CA GLU A 36 -1.84 15.48 -3.88
C GLU A 36 -0.48 15.41 -4.59
N HIS A 37 0.45 16.20 -4.07
CA HIS A 37 1.82 16.16 -4.52
C HIS A 37 2.34 14.74 -4.27
N ILE A 38 2.82 14.07 -5.32
CA ILE A 38 3.38 12.71 -5.21
C ILE A 38 4.45 12.64 -4.10
N SER A 39 5.16 13.75 -3.84
CA SER A 39 6.07 13.90 -2.72
C SER A 39 5.41 13.70 -1.35
N GLU A 40 4.24 14.29 -1.09
CA GLU A 40 3.54 14.16 0.20
C GLU A 40 3.08 12.71 0.44
N LEU A 41 2.66 12.03 -0.62
CA LEU A 41 2.30 10.62 -0.54
C LEU A 41 3.53 9.72 -0.33
N LEU A 42 4.66 10.04 -0.95
CA LEU A 42 5.92 9.34 -0.70
C LEU A 42 6.42 9.59 0.74
N ASP A 43 6.28 10.81 1.26
CA ASP A 43 6.55 11.14 2.66
C ASP A 43 5.68 10.33 3.61
N PHE A 44 4.38 10.21 3.32
CA PHE A 44 3.49 9.36 4.10
C PHE A 44 3.95 7.89 4.11
N ARG A 45 4.33 7.35 2.94
CA ARG A 45 4.88 5.99 2.85
C ARG A 45 6.17 5.84 3.67
N LYS A 46 7.08 6.83 3.65
CA LYS A 46 8.32 6.83 4.46
C LYS A 46 8.05 6.85 5.97
N ILE A 47 6.96 7.48 6.41
CA ILE A 47 6.55 7.48 7.82
C ILE A 47 5.97 6.12 8.22
N LEU A 48 5.13 5.53 7.36
CA LEU A 48 4.31 4.38 7.72
C LEU A 48 4.98 3.03 7.43
N GLU A 49 5.50 2.81 6.22
CA GLU A 49 5.90 1.47 5.77
C GLU A 49 7.19 0.93 6.44
N PRO A 50 8.25 1.72 6.68
CA PRO A 50 9.47 1.23 7.33
C PRO A 50 9.27 0.61 8.72
N PRO A 51 8.56 1.24 9.68
CA PRO A 51 8.29 0.59 10.97
C PRO A 51 7.41 -0.65 10.84
N LEU A 52 6.53 -0.73 9.84
CA LEU A 52 5.73 -1.94 9.58
C LEU A 52 6.59 -3.09 9.07
N ALA A 53 7.52 -2.83 8.15
CA ALA A 53 8.49 -3.82 7.69
C ALA A 53 9.37 -4.33 8.84
N SER A 54 9.81 -3.42 9.73
CA SER A 54 10.54 -3.76 10.96
C SER A 54 9.74 -4.71 11.84
N ARG A 55 8.46 -4.39 12.07
CA ARG A 55 7.57 -5.18 12.92
C ARG A 55 7.22 -6.53 12.26
N ALA A 56 7.02 -6.56 10.95
CA ALA A 56 6.82 -7.79 10.18
C ALA A 56 8.01 -8.73 10.29
N ALA A 57 9.26 -8.24 10.24
CA ALA A 57 10.43 -9.08 10.47
C ALA A 57 10.42 -9.78 11.85
N THR A 58 9.78 -9.19 12.86
CA THR A 58 9.67 -9.79 14.20
C THR A 58 8.46 -10.72 14.36
N HIS A 59 7.38 -10.52 13.61
CA HIS A 59 6.08 -11.18 13.85
C HIS A 59 5.62 -12.12 12.73
N ALA A 60 6.16 -11.96 11.51
CA ALA A 60 5.70 -12.69 10.35
C ALA A 60 5.82 -14.20 10.57
N SER A 61 4.71 -14.89 10.34
CA SER A 61 4.64 -16.34 10.31
C SER A 61 5.35 -16.90 9.06
N PRO A 62 5.73 -18.19 9.09
CA PRO A 62 6.26 -18.85 7.90
C PRO A 62 5.31 -18.78 6.69
N ASP A 63 3.99 -18.84 6.92
CA ASP A 63 2.98 -18.79 5.86
C ASP A 63 2.90 -17.39 5.23
N GLU A 64 2.93 -16.32 6.03
CA GLU A 64 2.97 -14.94 5.54
C GLU A 64 4.26 -14.65 4.76
N ILE A 65 5.39 -15.22 5.19
CA ILE A 65 6.66 -15.13 4.44
C ILE A 65 6.54 -15.84 3.10
N ALA A 66 5.96 -17.04 3.06
CA ALA A 66 5.74 -17.78 1.82
C ALA A 66 4.79 -17.04 0.87
N GLU A 67 3.76 -16.37 1.41
CA GLU A 67 2.87 -15.50 0.63
C GLU A 67 3.64 -14.34 -0.01
N MET A 68 4.50 -13.66 0.75
CA MET A 68 5.37 -12.60 0.22
C MET A 68 6.29 -13.11 -0.89
N GLU A 69 6.83 -14.33 -0.77
CA GLU A 69 7.66 -14.97 -1.80
C GLU A 69 6.87 -15.19 -3.10
N GLU A 70 5.67 -15.75 -3.01
CA GLU A 70 4.82 -16.00 -4.18
C GLU A 70 4.37 -14.69 -4.85
N ILE A 71 4.10 -13.63 -4.08
CA ILE A 71 3.80 -12.30 -4.65
C ILE A 71 4.98 -11.80 -5.49
N LEU A 72 6.22 -11.87 -4.97
CA LEU A 72 7.39 -11.40 -5.72
C LEU A 72 7.73 -12.26 -6.93
N LYS A 73 7.40 -13.55 -6.89
CA LYS A 73 7.51 -14.44 -8.05
C LYS A 73 6.52 -14.04 -9.15
N ARG A 74 5.24 -13.82 -8.81
CA ARG A 74 4.24 -13.29 -9.77
C ARG A 74 4.66 -11.92 -10.33
N GLN A 75 5.20 -11.05 -9.47
CA GLN A 75 5.71 -9.74 -9.88
C GLN A 75 6.81 -9.91 -10.94
N GLU A 76 7.77 -10.80 -10.70
CA GLU A 76 8.85 -11.07 -11.66
C GLU A 76 8.35 -11.64 -12.98
N GLU A 77 7.43 -12.61 -12.95
CA GLU A 77 6.85 -13.23 -14.14
C GLU A 77 6.16 -12.19 -15.03
N LYS A 78 5.35 -11.30 -14.44
CA LYS A 78 4.71 -10.19 -15.17
C LYS A 78 5.70 -9.22 -15.77
N LEU A 79 6.73 -8.83 -15.01
CA LEU A 79 7.76 -7.92 -15.52
C LEU A 79 8.54 -8.54 -16.68
N ARG A 80 8.80 -9.86 -16.66
CA ARG A 80 9.43 -10.58 -17.79
C ARG A 80 8.52 -10.66 -19.01
N ALA A 81 7.21 -10.75 -18.81
CA ALA A 81 6.21 -10.73 -19.88
C ALA A 81 5.93 -9.32 -20.44
N GLY A 82 6.51 -8.27 -19.85
CA GLY A 82 6.23 -6.87 -20.22
C GLY A 82 4.85 -6.38 -19.73
N GLU A 83 4.26 -7.09 -18.76
CA GLU A 83 2.97 -6.75 -18.18
C GLU A 83 3.10 -5.80 -16.98
N SER A 84 2.02 -5.09 -16.66
CA SER A 84 1.95 -4.24 -15.48
C SER A 84 1.94 -5.07 -14.19
N ALA A 85 2.86 -4.76 -13.27
CA ALA A 85 3.01 -5.43 -11.98
C ALA A 85 2.60 -4.55 -10.78
N ILE A 86 1.68 -3.58 -11.02
CA ILE A 86 1.20 -2.64 -9.98
C ILE A 86 0.40 -3.34 -8.89
N ALA A 87 -0.38 -4.36 -9.28
CA ALA A 87 -1.16 -5.14 -8.34
C ALA A 87 -0.23 -5.87 -7.35
N GLU A 88 0.81 -6.52 -7.85
CA GLU A 88 1.78 -7.26 -7.04
C GLU A 88 2.64 -6.34 -6.18
N ASP A 89 3.02 -5.15 -6.69
CA ASP A 89 3.68 -4.11 -5.88
C ASP A 89 2.80 -3.72 -4.69
N SER A 90 1.52 -3.42 -4.94
CA SER A 90 0.57 -3.05 -3.89
C SER A 90 0.29 -4.18 -2.90
N GLU A 91 0.13 -5.40 -3.41
CA GLU A 91 -0.12 -6.62 -2.62
C GLU A 91 1.05 -6.89 -1.68
N PHE A 92 2.29 -6.81 -2.16
CA PHE A 92 3.49 -7.02 -1.34
C PHE A 92 3.55 -6.07 -0.14
N HIS A 93 3.32 -4.78 -0.36
CA HIS A 93 3.31 -3.80 0.73
C HIS A 93 2.15 -4.03 1.72
N TYR A 94 0.99 -4.46 1.23
CA TYR A 94 -0.16 -4.80 2.07
C TYR A 94 0.12 -6.03 2.94
N THR A 95 0.69 -7.10 2.36
CA THR A 95 1.06 -8.32 3.09
C THR A 95 2.11 -8.04 4.17
N ILE A 96 3.08 -7.15 3.94
CA ILE A 96 4.00 -6.69 5.00
C ILE A 96 3.24 -6.02 6.15
N ALA A 97 2.26 -5.18 5.83
CA ALA A 97 1.47 -4.53 6.87
C ALA A 97 0.60 -5.53 7.65
N LEU A 98 0.01 -6.54 6.99
CA LEU A 98 -0.68 -7.66 7.63
C LEU A 98 0.24 -8.40 8.60
N ALA A 99 1.41 -8.82 8.11
CA ALA A 99 2.42 -9.54 8.88
C ALA A 99 3.01 -8.71 10.03
N SER A 100 2.83 -7.38 10.03
CA SER A 100 3.16 -6.56 11.19
C SER A 100 2.27 -6.87 12.39
N GLY A 101 1.08 -7.47 12.22
CA GLY A 101 0.18 -7.82 13.31
C GLY A 101 -0.34 -6.62 14.11
N ASN A 102 -0.45 -5.43 13.50
CA ASN A 102 -1.06 -4.26 14.13
C ASN A 102 -2.46 -4.01 13.54
N SER A 103 -3.50 -4.50 14.22
CA SER A 103 -4.89 -4.43 13.75
C SER A 103 -5.42 -3.01 13.59
N VAL A 104 -4.87 -2.02 14.29
CA VAL A 104 -5.24 -0.61 14.11
C VAL A 104 -4.66 -0.07 12.81
N VAL A 105 -3.40 -0.40 12.51
CA VAL A 105 -2.76 -0.01 11.24
C VAL A 105 -3.50 -0.58 10.05
N LEU A 106 -3.97 -1.83 10.13
CA LEU A 106 -4.71 -2.46 9.03
C LEU A 106 -6.01 -1.72 8.72
N LYS A 107 -6.78 -1.35 9.74
CA LYS A 107 -7.99 -0.55 9.56
C LYS A 107 -7.70 0.81 8.93
N VAL A 108 -6.58 1.44 9.30
CA VAL A 108 -6.15 2.70 8.69
C VAL A 108 -5.71 2.48 7.24
N LEU A 109 -4.96 1.42 6.97
CA LEU A 109 -4.54 1.07 5.61
C LEU A 109 -5.72 0.77 4.71
N ASP A 110 -6.73 0.02 5.15
CA ASP A 110 -7.94 -0.26 4.36
C ASP A 110 -8.66 1.03 3.94
N ILE A 111 -8.62 2.06 4.79
CA ILE A 111 -9.16 3.39 4.47
C ILE A 111 -8.29 4.11 3.44
N LEU A 112 -6.97 3.96 3.53
CA LEU A 112 -5.99 4.66 2.71
C LEU A 112 -5.50 3.86 1.49
N MET A 113 -6.00 2.63 1.28
CA MET A 113 -5.49 1.72 0.27
C MET A 113 -5.61 2.31 -1.13
N ASP A 114 -6.73 2.96 -1.42
CA ASP A 114 -6.94 3.68 -2.66
C ASP A 114 -5.87 4.76 -2.92
N LEU A 115 -5.45 5.45 -1.86
CA LEU A 115 -4.46 6.52 -1.92
C LEU A 115 -3.07 5.96 -2.23
N LEU A 116 -2.70 4.89 -1.52
CA LEU A 116 -1.43 4.19 -1.67
C LEU A 116 -1.33 3.51 -3.05
N ARG A 117 -2.45 2.96 -3.53
CA ARG A 117 -2.56 2.40 -4.87
C ARG A 117 -2.39 3.47 -5.93
N ASP A 118 -3.08 4.61 -5.80
CA ASP A 118 -2.92 5.75 -6.73
C ASP A 118 -1.46 6.23 -6.79
N THR A 119 -0.78 6.29 -5.64
CA THR A 119 0.65 6.63 -5.61
C THR A 119 1.49 5.64 -6.42
N ARG A 120 1.23 4.35 -6.28
CA ARG A 120 1.95 3.30 -7.01
C ARG A 120 1.63 3.35 -8.49
N GLU A 121 0.36 3.53 -8.87
CA GLU A 121 -0.09 3.68 -10.25
C GLU A 121 0.60 4.85 -10.94
N ARG A 122 0.71 6.01 -10.27
CA ARG A 122 1.38 7.21 -10.80
C ARG A 122 2.90 7.06 -10.90
N THR A 123 3.52 6.33 -9.98
CA THR A 123 5.00 6.23 -9.90
C THR A 123 5.59 5.03 -10.66
N LEU A 124 4.83 3.95 -10.87
CA LEU A 124 5.31 2.75 -11.57
C LEU A 124 5.42 2.91 -13.08
N GLN A 125 4.80 3.95 -13.67
CA GLN A 125 4.92 4.25 -15.10
C GLN A 125 6.31 4.76 -15.50
N VAL A 126 7.17 5.10 -14.53
CA VAL A 126 8.53 5.56 -14.80
C VAL A 126 9.37 4.40 -15.33
N GLU A 127 10.01 4.59 -16.48
CA GLU A 127 10.85 3.58 -17.13
C GLU A 127 11.95 3.05 -16.17
N GLY A 128 12.08 1.72 -16.09
CA GLY A 128 13.04 1.04 -15.22
C GLY A 128 12.67 1.01 -13.73
N ARG A 129 11.64 1.76 -13.30
CA ARG A 129 11.15 1.77 -11.91
C ARG A 129 10.62 0.41 -11.47
N PRO A 130 9.81 -0.34 -12.26
CA PRO A 130 9.28 -1.63 -11.80
C PRO A 130 10.37 -2.66 -11.47
N GLN A 131 11.44 -2.74 -12.28
CA GLN A 131 12.55 -3.65 -12.05
C GLN A 131 13.35 -3.28 -10.79
N LYS A 132 13.59 -1.97 -10.57
CA LYS A 132 14.19 -1.48 -9.32
C LYS A 132 13.30 -1.74 -8.11
N SER A 133 11.98 -1.65 -8.28
CA SER A 133 11.00 -1.99 -7.24
C SER A 133 11.18 -3.42 -6.76
N LEU A 134 11.15 -4.37 -7.70
CA LEU A 134 11.34 -5.80 -7.43
C LEU A 134 12.68 -6.08 -6.71
N ALA A 135 13.76 -5.39 -7.11
CA ALA A 135 15.04 -5.52 -6.42
C ALA A 135 14.98 -5.00 -4.97
N GLY A 136 14.28 -3.89 -4.72
CA GLY A 136 14.02 -3.38 -3.37
C GLY A 136 13.18 -4.33 -2.54
N HIS A 137 12.09 -4.86 -3.10
CA HIS A 137 11.22 -5.84 -2.45
C HIS A 137 11.98 -7.09 -2.00
N ARG A 138 12.87 -7.61 -2.84
CA ARG A 138 13.73 -8.75 -2.48
C ARG A 138 14.65 -8.47 -1.30
N ARG A 139 15.19 -7.25 -1.18
CA ARG A 139 16.02 -6.85 -0.02
C ARG A 139 15.19 -6.82 1.27
N ILE A 140 13.97 -6.27 1.18
CA ILE A 140 13.02 -6.20 2.29
C ILE A 140 12.65 -7.62 2.75
N LEU A 141 12.20 -8.47 1.82
CA LEU A 141 11.81 -9.85 2.13
C LEU A 141 12.99 -10.65 2.70
N ALA A 142 14.20 -10.48 2.16
CA ALA A 142 15.38 -11.14 2.69
C ALA A 142 15.67 -10.73 4.15
N ALA A 143 15.43 -9.47 4.53
CA ALA A 143 15.58 -9.02 5.91
C ALA A 143 14.47 -9.58 6.82
N ILE A 144 13.22 -9.61 6.34
CA ILE A 144 12.09 -10.22 7.06
C ILE A 144 12.37 -11.71 7.33
N LYS A 145 12.83 -12.46 6.32
CA LYS A 145 13.19 -13.89 6.45
C LYS A 145 14.30 -14.17 7.46
N ARG A 146 15.20 -13.22 7.69
CA ARG A 146 16.27 -13.33 8.70
C ARG A 146 15.85 -12.84 10.08
N HIS A 147 14.59 -12.42 10.24
CA HIS A 147 14.09 -11.73 11.42
C HIS A 147 14.92 -10.48 11.79
N ASP A 148 15.46 -9.81 10.77
CA ASP A 148 16.32 -8.64 10.90
C ASP A 148 15.45 -7.36 10.85
N ALA A 149 14.94 -6.96 12.02
CA ALA A 149 14.00 -5.84 12.14
C ALA A 149 14.57 -4.50 11.68
N GLU A 150 15.85 -4.22 11.95
CA GLU A 150 16.48 -2.98 11.50
C GLU A 150 16.83 -3.05 10.02
N GLY A 151 17.30 -4.19 9.54
CA GLY A 151 17.52 -4.43 8.11
C GLY A 151 16.25 -4.27 7.28
N ALA A 152 15.10 -4.74 7.78
CA ALA A 152 13.81 -4.61 7.10
C ALA A 152 13.34 -3.15 7.08
N ARG A 153 13.46 -2.43 8.21
CA ARG A 153 13.18 -0.99 8.30
C ARG A 153 14.00 -0.20 7.29
N SER A 154 15.33 -0.37 7.33
CA SER A 154 16.27 0.35 6.49
C SER A 154 16.08 0.02 5.01
N SER A 155 15.82 -1.25 4.68
CA SER A 155 15.54 -1.66 3.29
C SER A 155 14.25 -1.06 2.75
N MET A 156 13.18 -0.99 3.56
CA MET A 156 11.92 -0.38 3.17
C MET A 156 12.07 1.13 2.98
N ARG A 157 12.75 1.83 3.90
CA ARG A 157 13.00 3.27 3.75
C ARG A 157 13.79 3.55 2.47
N ARG A 158 14.89 2.81 2.26
CA ARG A 158 15.71 2.95 1.06
C ARG A 158 14.93 2.69 -0.23
N HIS A 159 14.07 1.68 -0.23
CA HIS A 159 13.22 1.37 -1.37
C HIS A 159 12.31 2.55 -1.74
N ILE A 160 11.69 3.23 -0.76
CA ILE A 160 10.82 4.37 -1.02
C ILE A 160 11.63 5.59 -1.47
N GLU A 161 12.80 5.83 -0.86
CA GLU A 161 13.75 6.88 -1.29
C GLU A 161 14.21 6.67 -2.75
N ASP A 162 14.57 5.44 -3.13
CA ASP A 162 14.92 5.11 -4.52
C ASP A 162 13.75 5.41 -5.49
N VAL A 163 12.50 5.16 -5.07
CA VAL A 163 11.29 5.49 -5.85
C VAL A 163 11.12 7.01 -5.97
N GLU A 164 11.28 7.73 -4.87
CA GLU A 164 11.19 9.19 -4.83
C GLU A 164 12.22 9.85 -5.74
N GLU A 165 13.48 9.42 -5.68
CA GLU A 165 14.55 9.91 -6.55
C GLU A 165 14.17 9.76 -8.03
N MET A 166 13.69 8.58 -8.43
CA MET A 166 13.32 8.30 -9.82
C MET A 166 12.13 9.10 -10.33
N VAL A 167 11.16 9.37 -9.46
CA VAL A 167 9.91 10.06 -9.81
C VAL A 167 10.12 11.57 -9.84
N LEU A 168 10.82 12.12 -8.84
CA LEU A 168 10.96 13.56 -8.67
C LEU A 168 12.14 14.16 -9.47
N HIS A 169 13.20 13.40 -9.78
CA HIS A 169 14.31 13.89 -10.62
C HIS A 169 14.02 13.79 -12.13
N ARG A 170 12.82 13.35 -12.52
CA ARG A 170 12.36 13.33 -13.92
C ARG A 170 11.30 14.42 -14.23
N ILE A 171 10.98 15.28 -13.26
CA ILE A 171 10.13 16.47 -13.42
C ILE A 171 11.04 17.69 -13.56
#